data_AF-A0A024WYI3-F1
#
_entry.id   AF-A0A024WYI3-F1
#
_cell.length_a   1.000
_cell.length_b   1.000
_cell.length_c   1.000
_cell.angle_alpha   90.00
_cell.angle_beta   90.00
_cell.angle_gamma   90.00
#
_symmetry.space_group_name_H-M   'P 1'
#
loop_
_entity.id
_entity.type
_entity.pdbx_description
1 polymer ?
#
loop_
_entity_poly.entity_id
_entity_poly.type
_entity_poly.pdbx_seq_one_letter_code
_entity_poly.pdbx_strand_id
1 'polypeptide(L)'
;MDEPKYCSGNGYDCTKTIYKKGKLVIGEHCTSCSVWCRMYEKWIDNQKKEFLKQKRKYKSEMQKYTNGESRSGSGTGRKKRAARGTTTTNNEGYEKIFYDKLKAGGYRTVDKFLQKLSDEEVCKKVKDDKGGEINFAENLYDKSKEYKGTFYHSEYCKPCPDCGVKRKGEKWENKPDDDKCKNIKLYTPKKGVVGTPIEILKSGEKQKEIAKNLKAFCAQTNRGTTNAASGGGSGVAGGVAGGNSDSSLYDPWICYKHDEVEKVKREGEEEDEDEVEDDGKLKGAGGLCILENKNKKNESGNNSSNEPAEFQKTFNEFFYFWIGRFLNDSMYWRGKVNSCISNGTTMKCRNGCNNDCDCFERWIGKKKTEWTNIKEHFKTQDFGSGGGILGSFMSSPSN
;
A
#
# COMPACT_ATOMS: atom_id res chain seq x y z
N MET A 1 20.28 -10.10 22.37
CA MET A 1 20.18 -10.62 20.99
C MET A 1 18.83 -10.20 20.47
N ASP A 2 18.76 -9.50 19.35
CA ASP A 2 17.48 -9.12 18.76
C ASP A 2 16.71 -10.38 18.38
N GLU A 3 15.45 -10.48 18.81
CA GLU A 3 14.57 -11.56 18.40
C GLU A 3 14.42 -11.54 16.87
N PRO A 4 14.46 -12.71 16.18
CA PRO A 4 14.29 -12.76 14.74
C PRO A 4 12.88 -12.30 14.37
N LYS A 5 12.78 -11.44 13.34
CA LYS A 5 11.54 -10.77 12.94
C LYS A 5 11.03 -11.35 11.62
N TYR A 6 9.73 -11.57 11.51
CA TYR A 6 9.07 -11.87 10.24
C TYR A 6 7.85 -10.96 10.08
N CYS A 7 8.02 -9.93 9.28
CA CYS A 7 6.99 -8.93 9.01
C CYS A 7 6.46 -9.06 7.58
N SER A 8 5.26 -8.54 7.39
CA SER A 8 4.64 -8.39 6.07
C SER A 8 4.71 -6.95 5.58
N GLY A 9 4.59 -6.76 4.27
CA GLY A 9 4.59 -5.43 3.64
C GLY A 9 3.38 -4.55 3.99
N ASN A 10 2.36 -5.08 4.65
CA ASN A 10 1.25 -4.32 5.23
C ASN A 10 1.43 -4.04 6.74
N GLY A 11 2.52 -4.54 7.34
CA GLY A 11 2.96 -4.19 8.69
C GLY A 11 2.52 -5.15 9.79
N TYR A 12 2.03 -6.34 9.43
CA TYR A 12 1.70 -7.38 10.39
C TYR A 12 2.93 -8.21 10.79
N ASP A 13 2.95 -8.63 12.06
CA ASP A 13 3.85 -9.64 12.58
C ASP A 13 3.31 -11.03 12.20
N CYS A 14 4.00 -11.70 11.28
CA CYS A 14 3.55 -12.99 10.74
C CYS A 14 3.77 -14.16 11.68
N THR A 15 4.47 -13.95 12.79
CA THR A 15 4.63 -14.98 13.84
C THR A 15 3.36 -15.13 14.68
N LYS A 16 2.57 -14.05 14.77
CA LYS A 16 1.35 -13.94 15.59
C LYS A 16 0.07 -13.75 14.78
N THR A 17 0.19 -13.21 13.57
CA THR A 17 -0.94 -12.99 12.66
C THR A 17 -1.37 -14.29 12.02
N ILE A 18 -2.67 -14.58 12.07
CA ILE A 18 -3.29 -15.77 11.47
C ILE A 18 -4.54 -15.30 10.74
N TYR A 19 -4.39 -15.08 9.43
CA TYR A 19 -5.46 -14.54 8.59
C TYR A 19 -6.69 -15.44 8.58
N LYS A 20 -6.54 -16.76 8.54
CA LYS A 20 -7.70 -17.68 8.52
C LYS A 20 -8.57 -17.60 9.77
N LYS A 21 -7.96 -17.32 10.93
CA LYS A 21 -8.66 -17.04 12.20
C LYS A 21 -9.16 -15.59 12.32
N GLY A 22 -8.83 -14.73 11.36
CA GLY A 22 -9.09 -13.30 11.44
C GLY A 22 -8.22 -12.56 12.47
N LYS A 23 -7.20 -13.22 13.04
CA LYS A 23 -6.31 -12.63 14.04
C LYS A 23 -5.24 -11.80 13.36
N LEU A 24 -5.21 -10.50 13.60
CA LEU A 24 -4.28 -9.61 12.93
C LEU A 24 -3.44 -8.80 13.94
N VAL A 25 -2.14 -9.08 13.98
CA VAL A 25 -1.22 -8.49 14.97
C VAL A 25 -0.27 -7.50 14.30
N ILE A 26 -0.34 -6.23 14.71
CA ILE A 26 0.61 -5.21 14.27
C ILE A 26 1.81 -5.27 15.20
N GLY A 27 2.92 -5.84 14.71
CA GLY A 27 4.18 -5.80 15.45
C GLY A 27 4.73 -4.37 15.48
N GLU A 28 5.20 -3.91 16.64
CA GLU A 28 5.83 -2.60 16.82
C GLU A 28 6.88 -2.33 15.74
N HIS A 29 7.75 -3.31 15.47
CA HIS A 29 8.78 -3.24 14.45
C HIS A 29 8.27 -3.46 13.01
N CYS A 30 7.11 -4.10 12.83
CA CYS A 30 6.57 -4.43 11.51
C CYS A 30 5.90 -3.23 10.83
N THR A 31 5.47 -2.21 11.58
CA THR A 31 4.98 -0.95 10.99
C THR A 31 6.01 -0.31 10.06
N SER A 32 7.30 -0.40 10.39
CA SER A 32 8.40 0.08 9.55
C SER A 32 8.48 -0.65 8.21
N CYS A 33 8.21 -1.96 8.19
CA CYS A 33 8.17 -2.77 6.97
C CYS A 33 7.13 -2.23 5.99
N SER A 34 5.94 -1.85 6.48
CA SER A 34 4.89 -1.24 5.67
C SER A 34 5.35 0.03 4.97
N VAL A 35 6.05 0.91 5.70
CA VAL A 35 6.56 2.17 5.15
C VAL A 35 7.67 1.93 4.12
N TRP A 36 8.66 1.08 4.44
CA TRP A 36 9.78 0.77 3.54
C TRP A 36 9.32 0.06 2.26
N CYS A 37 8.42 -0.91 2.38
CA CYS A 37 7.84 -1.61 1.23
C CYS A 37 7.15 -0.63 0.30
N ARG A 38 6.35 0.29 0.80
CA ARG A 38 5.67 1.30 -0.03
C ARG A 38 6.64 2.25 -0.74
N MET A 39 7.72 2.66 -0.06
CA MET A 39 8.75 3.48 -0.70
C MET A 39 9.48 2.71 -1.81
N TYR A 40 9.84 1.46 -1.55
CA TYR A 40 10.51 0.60 -2.51
C TYR A 40 9.62 0.28 -3.72
N GLU A 41 8.38 -0.16 -3.49
CA GLU A 41 7.39 -0.43 -4.55
C GLU A 41 7.19 0.77 -5.46
N LYS A 42 7.10 1.98 -4.89
CA LYS A 42 6.99 3.23 -5.66
C LYS A 42 8.23 3.49 -6.50
N TRP A 43 9.41 3.31 -5.91
CA TRP A 43 10.67 3.53 -6.60
C TRP A 43 10.85 2.54 -7.75
N ILE A 44 10.64 1.24 -7.51
CA ILE A 44 10.83 0.20 -8.52
C ILE A 44 9.78 0.29 -9.65
N ASP A 45 8.53 0.65 -9.34
CA ASP A 45 7.49 0.92 -10.35
C ASP A 45 7.89 2.12 -11.24
N ASN A 46 8.60 3.12 -10.69
CA ASN A 46 9.11 4.25 -11.46
C ASN A 46 10.31 3.87 -12.31
N GLN A 47 11.27 3.11 -11.76
CA GLN A 47 12.40 2.56 -12.52
C GLN A 47 11.91 1.74 -13.73
N LYS A 48 10.88 0.90 -13.53
CA LYS A 48 10.25 0.15 -14.62
C LYS A 48 9.68 1.07 -15.70
N LYS A 49 9.01 2.17 -15.33
CA LYS A 49 8.45 3.12 -16.30
C LYS A 49 9.54 3.84 -17.09
N GLU A 50 10.61 4.26 -16.43
CA GLU A 50 11.76 4.91 -17.07
C GLU A 50 12.44 3.96 -18.05
N PHE A 51 12.70 2.73 -17.61
CA PHE A 51 13.22 1.66 -18.46
C PHE A 51 12.33 1.43 -19.69
N LEU A 52 11.01 1.30 -19.51
CA LEU A 52 10.09 1.09 -20.64
C LEU A 52 10.09 2.28 -21.62
N LYS A 53 10.27 3.52 -21.16
CA LYS A 53 10.43 4.68 -22.04
C LYS A 53 11.73 4.60 -22.84
N GLN A 54 12.84 4.27 -22.18
CA GLN A 54 14.14 4.11 -22.83
C GLN A 54 14.13 2.95 -23.83
N LYS A 55 13.55 1.79 -23.47
CA LYS A 55 13.37 0.62 -24.35
C LYS A 55 12.60 0.98 -25.62
N ARG A 56 11.49 1.73 -25.48
CA ARG A 56 10.72 2.23 -26.65
C ARG A 56 11.53 3.21 -27.48
N LYS A 57 12.23 4.16 -26.85
CA LYS A 57 13.06 5.14 -27.55
C LYS A 57 14.17 4.46 -28.34
N TYR A 58 14.90 3.53 -27.72
CA TYR A 58 15.92 2.73 -28.38
C TYR A 58 15.35 2.00 -29.59
N LYS A 59 14.21 1.30 -29.44
CA LYS A 59 13.51 0.65 -30.57
C LYS A 59 13.23 1.63 -31.72
N SER A 60 12.68 2.81 -31.41
CA SER A 60 12.37 3.83 -32.43
C SER A 60 13.62 4.39 -33.10
N GLU A 61 14.72 4.59 -32.38
CA GLU A 61 15.99 5.05 -32.97
C GLU A 61 16.59 3.97 -33.88
N MET A 62 16.58 2.69 -33.48
CA MET A 62 17.05 1.60 -34.34
C MET A 62 16.23 1.49 -35.64
N GLN A 63 14.91 1.69 -35.56
CA GLN A 63 14.02 1.63 -36.73
C GLN A 63 14.35 2.67 -37.81
N LYS A 64 14.87 3.85 -37.43
CA LYS A 64 15.26 4.90 -38.39
C LYS A 64 16.36 4.46 -39.34
N TYR A 65 17.22 3.53 -38.90
CA TYR A 65 18.40 3.10 -39.65
C TYR A 65 18.30 1.65 -40.18
N THR A 66 17.32 0.85 -39.72
CA THR A 66 17.01 -0.47 -40.32
C THR A 66 16.12 -0.37 -41.55
N ASN A 67 15.13 0.53 -41.52
CA ASN A 67 14.20 0.71 -42.62
C ASN A 67 14.85 1.69 -43.58
N GLY A 68 15.67 1.19 -44.51
CA GLY A 68 16.31 2.00 -45.53
C GLY A 68 15.35 3.05 -46.09
N GLU A 69 15.85 4.28 -46.19
CA GLU A 69 15.21 5.49 -46.70
C GLU A 69 13.84 5.25 -47.38
N SER A 70 12.76 5.22 -46.59
CA SER A 70 11.40 5.34 -47.14
C SER A 70 10.96 6.79 -47.01
N ARG A 71 11.49 7.63 -47.90
CA ARG A 71 10.78 8.82 -48.33
C ARG A 71 9.55 8.37 -49.11
N SER A 72 8.42 8.18 -48.43
CA SER A 72 7.11 8.33 -49.08
C SER A 72 6.03 8.71 -48.07
N GLY A 73 5.61 9.98 -48.16
CA GLY A 73 4.20 10.31 -48.30
C GLY A 73 3.32 10.35 -47.04
N SER A 74 2.95 11.58 -46.69
CA SER A 74 1.66 11.97 -46.10
C SER A 74 1.45 11.76 -44.60
N GLY A 75 1.82 12.79 -43.85
CA GLY A 75 1.34 13.02 -42.49
C GLY A 75 1.57 14.49 -42.15
N THR A 76 0.54 15.31 -42.34
CA THR A 76 0.45 16.73 -41.95
C THR A 76 0.57 16.88 -40.43
N GLY A 77 1.78 16.76 -39.90
CA GLY A 77 2.13 17.03 -38.51
C GLY A 77 3.20 18.11 -38.44
N ARG A 78 2.89 19.23 -37.78
CA ARG A 78 3.75 20.43 -37.66
C ARG A 78 5.24 20.07 -37.50
N LYS A 79 6.05 20.47 -38.49
CA LYS A 79 7.52 20.47 -38.40
C LYS A 79 7.92 21.23 -37.14
N LYS A 80 8.59 20.54 -36.21
CA LYS A 80 9.28 21.14 -35.07
C LYS A 80 10.24 22.19 -35.66
N ARG A 81 10.12 23.46 -35.24
CA ARG A 81 10.93 24.57 -35.78
C ARG A 81 12.40 24.18 -35.75
N ALA A 82 13.00 24.07 -36.93
CA ALA A 82 14.42 23.89 -37.10
C ALA A 82 15.11 25.17 -36.64
N ALA A 83 15.98 25.05 -35.65
CA ALA A 83 16.95 26.10 -35.39
C ALA A 83 18.02 26.02 -36.48
N ARG A 84 18.09 27.13 -37.24
CA ARG A 84 19.20 27.58 -38.10
C ARG A 84 19.32 26.95 -39.50
N GLY A 85 19.26 27.83 -40.49
CA GLY A 85 19.40 27.51 -41.91
C GLY A 85 20.85 27.39 -42.39
N THR A 86 20.94 26.82 -43.60
CA THR A 86 22.04 26.91 -44.59
C THR A 86 23.40 26.39 -44.09
N THR A 87 23.97 25.29 -44.55
CA THR A 87 24.21 24.78 -45.92
C THR A 87 24.46 23.25 -45.87
N THR A 88 24.40 22.60 -47.03
CA THR A 88 24.74 21.19 -47.31
C THR A 88 25.89 20.61 -46.48
N THR A 89 25.60 19.65 -45.61
CA THR A 89 26.36 18.40 -45.34
C THR A 89 25.77 17.66 -44.12
N ASN A 90 25.31 16.43 -44.33
CA ASN A 90 25.36 15.26 -43.43
C ASN A 90 25.32 15.49 -41.90
N ASN A 91 24.30 16.13 -41.36
CA ASN A 91 24.01 16.09 -39.91
C ASN A 91 23.22 14.83 -39.49
N GLU A 92 23.38 13.72 -40.23
CA GLU A 92 22.93 12.37 -39.88
C GLU A 92 24.12 11.43 -39.57
N GLY A 93 25.32 11.99 -39.36
CA GLY A 93 26.58 11.22 -39.34
C GLY A 93 26.84 10.44 -38.05
N TYR A 94 26.94 11.10 -36.89
CA TYR A 94 27.42 10.46 -35.67
C TYR A 94 26.50 9.36 -35.15
N GLU A 95 25.18 9.59 -35.16
CA GLU A 95 24.18 8.64 -34.68
C GLU A 95 24.09 7.42 -35.59
N LYS A 96 24.19 7.62 -36.91
CA LYS A 96 24.25 6.53 -37.90
C LYS A 96 25.54 5.73 -37.79
N ILE A 97 26.69 6.41 -37.64
CA ILE A 97 27.99 5.75 -37.41
C ILE A 97 27.96 4.92 -36.12
N PHE A 98 27.37 5.46 -35.05
CA PHE A 98 27.22 4.75 -33.78
C PHE A 98 26.27 3.55 -33.92
N TYR A 99 25.16 3.71 -34.64
CA TYR A 99 24.25 2.62 -34.98
C TYR A 99 24.93 1.52 -35.78
N ASP A 100 25.69 1.86 -36.83
CA ASP A 100 26.40 0.89 -37.66
C ASP A 100 27.43 0.11 -36.84
N LYS A 101 28.11 0.76 -35.89
CA LYS A 101 28.99 0.10 -34.90
C LYS A 101 28.21 -0.85 -33.98
N LEU A 102 27.07 -0.43 -33.43
CA LEU A 102 26.21 -1.31 -32.62
C LEU A 102 25.71 -2.52 -33.41
N LYS A 103 25.34 -2.31 -34.69
CA LYS A 103 24.85 -3.33 -35.61
C LYS A 103 25.94 -4.34 -35.97
N ALA A 104 27.17 -3.87 -36.19
CA ALA A 104 28.35 -4.71 -36.43
C ALA A 104 28.71 -5.53 -35.19
N GLY A 105 28.57 -4.96 -33.98
CA GLY A 105 28.73 -5.65 -32.71
C GLY A 105 27.64 -6.67 -32.35
N GLY A 106 26.67 -6.93 -33.25
CA GLY A 106 25.63 -7.93 -33.05
C GLY A 106 24.39 -7.45 -32.29
N TYR A 107 24.33 -6.19 -31.84
CA TYR A 107 23.25 -5.63 -31.04
C TYR A 107 22.11 -5.03 -31.89
N ARG A 108 21.76 -5.73 -32.99
CA ARG A 108 20.79 -5.25 -33.98
C ARG A 108 19.35 -5.15 -33.44
N THR A 109 19.04 -5.94 -32.42
CA THR A 109 17.71 -5.99 -31.82
C THR A 109 17.75 -5.45 -30.40
N VAL A 110 16.60 -4.93 -29.96
CA VAL A 110 16.41 -4.46 -28.58
C VAL A 110 16.78 -5.55 -27.59
N ASP A 111 16.34 -6.78 -27.80
CA ASP A 111 16.57 -7.87 -26.85
C ASP A 111 18.05 -8.24 -26.72
N LYS A 112 18.83 -8.21 -27.81
CA LYS A 112 20.28 -8.44 -27.75
C LYS A 112 21.02 -7.32 -27.00
N PHE A 113 20.59 -6.08 -27.17
CA PHE A 113 21.15 -4.96 -26.41
C PHE A 113 20.81 -5.06 -24.92
N LEU A 114 19.57 -5.43 -24.58
CA LEU A 114 19.14 -5.61 -23.19
C LEU A 114 19.83 -6.81 -22.52
N GLN A 115 20.11 -7.88 -23.27
CA GLN A 115 20.93 -8.99 -22.77
C GLN A 115 22.32 -8.49 -22.39
N LYS A 116 22.96 -7.68 -23.24
CA LYS A 116 24.26 -7.07 -22.92
C LYS A 116 24.21 -6.25 -21.61
N LEU A 117 23.16 -5.46 -21.40
CA LEU A 117 22.99 -4.70 -20.15
C LEU A 117 22.82 -5.61 -18.94
N SER A 118 22.14 -6.74 -19.10
CA SER A 118 21.96 -7.74 -18.04
C SER A 118 23.27 -8.47 -17.73
N ASP A 119 24.13 -8.61 -18.74
CA ASP A 119 25.44 -9.25 -18.66
C ASP A 119 26.53 -8.39 -18.01
N GLU A 120 26.25 -7.13 -17.69
CA GLU A 120 27.19 -6.24 -17.00
C GLU A 120 27.55 -6.78 -15.61
N GLU A 121 28.81 -6.60 -15.20
CA GLU A 121 29.35 -7.12 -13.94
C GLU A 121 28.53 -6.70 -12.73
N VAL A 122 28.07 -5.45 -12.70
CA VAL A 122 27.25 -4.92 -11.60
C VAL A 122 25.89 -5.62 -11.51
N CYS A 123 25.31 -6.03 -12.63
CA CYS A 123 24.04 -6.73 -12.69
C CYS A 123 24.20 -8.20 -12.29
N LYS A 124 25.26 -8.86 -12.77
CA LYS A 124 25.59 -10.26 -12.43
C LYS A 124 26.04 -10.49 -10.99
N LYS A 125 26.56 -9.44 -10.33
CA LYS A 125 26.92 -9.50 -8.91
C LYS A 125 25.71 -9.63 -7.99
N VAL A 126 24.51 -9.29 -8.46
CA VAL A 126 23.27 -9.50 -7.71
C VAL A 126 22.91 -10.98 -7.77
N LYS A 127 23.35 -11.72 -6.75
CA LYS A 127 23.07 -13.15 -6.55
C LYS A 127 22.31 -13.30 -5.24
N ASP A 128 21.03 -12.99 -5.24
CA ASP A 128 20.15 -13.30 -4.11
C ASP A 128 19.23 -14.47 -4.48
N ASP A 129 18.81 -15.22 -3.46
CA ASP A 129 17.89 -16.35 -3.57
C ASP A 129 16.42 -15.91 -3.53
N LYS A 130 16.16 -14.68 -3.06
CA LYS A 130 14.82 -14.12 -2.81
C LYS A 130 14.39 -13.06 -3.81
N GLY A 131 15.33 -12.44 -4.52
CA GLY A 131 15.05 -11.36 -5.46
C GLY A 131 15.17 -11.75 -6.92
N GLY A 132 15.97 -12.77 -7.21
CA GLY A 132 16.18 -13.28 -8.55
C GLY A 132 17.25 -12.50 -9.31
N GLU A 133 17.43 -12.91 -10.56
CA GLU A 133 18.49 -12.39 -11.44
C GLU A 133 18.01 -11.16 -12.21
N ILE A 134 18.89 -10.16 -12.34
CA ILE A 134 18.65 -9.00 -13.18
C ILE A 134 18.69 -9.43 -14.65
N ASN A 135 17.54 -9.39 -15.30
CA ASN A 135 17.38 -9.71 -16.72
C ASN A 135 16.44 -8.71 -17.40
N PHE A 136 17.02 -7.69 -18.02
CA PHE A 136 16.28 -6.65 -18.75
C PHE A 136 15.60 -7.16 -20.04
N ALA A 137 15.99 -8.33 -20.54
CA ALA A 137 15.37 -8.96 -21.71
C ALA A 137 14.11 -9.78 -21.35
N GLU A 138 13.78 -9.93 -20.07
CA GLU A 138 12.61 -10.67 -19.63
C GLU A 138 11.28 -10.06 -20.10
N ASN A 139 10.21 -10.88 -20.06
CA ASN A 139 8.86 -10.40 -20.32
C ASN A 139 8.34 -9.57 -19.13
N LEU A 140 8.52 -8.25 -19.21
CA LEU A 140 8.10 -7.28 -18.20
C LEU A 140 6.58 -7.17 -17.97
N TYR A 141 5.77 -7.81 -18.81
CA TYR A 141 4.31 -7.81 -18.71
C TYR A 141 3.75 -9.09 -18.08
N ASP A 142 4.61 -10.05 -17.76
CA ASP A 142 4.22 -11.28 -17.08
C ASP A 142 3.82 -10.96 -15.63
N LYS A 143 2.51 -11.04 -15.35
CA LYS A 143 1.95 -10.78 -14.02
C LYS A 143 2.16 -11.96 -13.05
N SER A 144 2.57 -13.14 -13.53
CA SER A 144 2.85 -14.29 -12.67
C SER A 144 4.13 -14.09 -11.83
N LYS A 145 4.93 -13.07 -12.14
CA LYS A 145 6.20 -12.75 -11.50
C LYS A 145 6.17 -11.45 -10.69
N GLU A 146 5.07 -11.19 -9.96
CA GLU A 146 4.94 -9.97 -9.15
C GLU A 146 6.11 -9.79 -8.16
N TYR A 147 6.68 -10.91 -7.68
CA TYR A 147 7.75 -10.93 -6.69
C TYR A 147 9.06 -11.60 -7.19
N LYS A 148 9.32 -11.65 -8.50
CA LYS A 148 10.58 -12.20 -9.05
C LYS A 148 11.00 -11.50 -10.35
N GLY A 149 12.28 -11.18 -10.53
CA GLY A 149 12.83 -10.67 -11.79
C GLY A 149 13.62 -9.38 -11.63
N THR A 150 13.49 -8.42 -12.55
CA THR A 150 14.29 -7.17 -12.49
C THR A 150 13.55 -6.00 -11.82
N PHE A 151 12.25 -5.90 -12.04
CA PHE A 151 11.40 -4.78 -11.57
C PHE A 151 10.22 -5.26 -10.72
N TYR A 152 10.44 -6.30 -9.94
CA TYR A 152 9.44 -6.94 -9.09
C TYR A 152 9.39 -6.27 -7.71
N HIS A 153 8.33 -6.54 -6.96
CA HIS A 153 8.21 -6.10 -5.57
C HIS A 153 8.94 -7.09 -4.67
N SER A 154 9.65 -6.61 -3.65
CA SER A 154 10.44 -7.48 -2.77
C SER A 154 9.60 -8.59 -2.13
N GLU A 155 10.12 -9.82 -2.05
CA GLU A 155 9.44 -10.93 -1.37
C GLU A 155 9.19 -10.65 0.12
N TYR A 156 10.01 -9.81 0.74
CA TYR A 156 9.81 -9.33 2.11
C TYR A 156 8.57 -8.45 2.27
N CYS A 157 8.03 -7.93 1.17
CA CYS A 157 6.82 -7.11 1.15
C CYS A 157 5.54 -7.93 0.89
N LYS A 158 5.65 -9.26 0.81
CA LYS A 158 4.49 -10.14 0.70
C LYS A 158 3.61 -10.02 1.97
N PRO A 159 2.29 -10.26 1.84
CA PRO A 159 1.43 -10.49 3.00
C PRO A 159 1.93 -11.68 3.84
N CYS A 160 1.50 -11.75 5.11
CA CYS A 160 1.76 -12.94 5.90
C CYS A 160 1.11 -14.18 5.27
N PRO A 161 1.71 -15.37 5.43
CA PRO A 161 1.02 -16.62 5.13
C PRO A 161 -0.30 -16.72 5.91
N ASP A 162 -1.28 -17.42 5.34
CA ASP A 162 -2.62 -17.58 5.88
C ASP A 162 -2.67 -18.04 7.35
N CYS A 163 -1.75 -18.95 7.69
CA CYS A 163 -1.59 -19.54 9.02
C CYS A 163 -0.48 -18.89 9.86
N GLY A 164 0.20 -17.89 9.32
CA GLY A 164 1.44 -17.35 9.91
C GLY A 164 2.64 -18.27 9.72
N VAL A 165 3.73 -17.95 10.44
CA VAL A 165 5.00 -18.67 10.37
C VAL A 165 5.48 -19.11 11.76
N LYS A 166 6.33 -20.12 11.79
CA LYS A 166 7.05 -20.57 13.00
C LYS A 166 8.54 -20.71 12.72
N ARG A 167 9.35 -20.61 13.77
CA ARG A 167 10.80 -20.76 13.66
C ARG A 167 11.19 -22.24 13.78
N LYS A 168 12.07 -22.72 12.91
CA LYS A 168 12.69 -24.05 13.00
C LYS A 168 14.19 -23.92 12.82
N GLY A 169 14.92 -23.98 13.93
CA GLY A 169 16.32 -23.58 13.98
C GLY A 169 16.47 -22.08 13.66
N GLU A 170 17.24 -21.78 12.61
CA GLU A 170 17.48 -20.42 12.11
C GLU A 170 16.53 -19.99 10.99
N LYS A 171 15.66 -20.89 10.50
CA LYS A 171 14.76 -20.64 9.36
C LYS A 171 13.32 -20.43 9.81
N TRP A 172 12.57 -19.73 8.97
CA TRP A 172 11.13 -19.59 9.09
C TRP A 172 10.43 -20.60 8.17
N GLU A 173 9.44 -21.29 8.70
CA GLU A 173 8.56 -22.18 7.95
C GLU A 173 7.11 -21.73 8.13
N ASN A 174 6.29 -21.90 7.09
CA ASN A 174 4.85 -21.66 7.21
C ASN A 174 4.26 -22.62 8.25
N LYS A 175 3.36 -22.11 9.09
CA LYS A 175 2.54 -22.99 9.94
C LYS A 175 1.68 -23.88 9.04
N PRO A 176 1.49 -25.16 9.40
CA PRO A 176 0.68 -26.08 8.61
C PRO A 176 -0.75 -25.56 8.47
N ASP A 177 -1.35 -25.78 7.32
CA ASP A 177 -2.77 -25.50 7.06
C ASP A 177 -3.62 -26.69 7.53
N ASP A 178 -3.65 -26.89 8.85
CA ASP A 178 -4.36 -27.98 9.51
C ASP A 178 -5.57 -27.46 10.31
N ASP A 179 -6.17 -28.36 11.08
CA ASP A 179 -7.35 -28.07 11.90
C ASP A 179 -7.13 -26.91 12.88
N LYS A 180 -5.88 -26.67 13.31
CA LYS A 180 -5.52 -25.56 14.18
C LYS A 180 -5.48 -24.22 13.45
N CYS A 181 -5.37 -24.21 12.13
CA CYS A 181 -5.42 -23.01 11.30
C CYS A 181 -6.82 -22.73 10.71
N LYS A 182 -7.84 -23.51 11.08
CA LYS A 182 -9.20 -23.31 10.57
C LYS A 182 -9.78 -21.95 11.00
N ASN A 183 -10.78 -21.53 10.25
CA ASN A 183 -11.50 -20.29 10.47
C ASN A 183 -12.36 -20.37 11.74
N ILE A 184 -11.91 -19.68 12.78
CA ILE A 184 -12.52 -19.67 14.11
C ILE A 184 -12.66 -18.22 14.57
N LYS A 185 -13.79 -17.89 15.18
CA LYS A 185 -13.98 -16.63 15.90
C LYS A 185 -13.28 -16.72 17.25
N LEU A 186 -12.29 -15.87 17.49
CA LEU A 186 -11.47 -15.92 18.72
C LEU A 186 -12.20 -15.36 19.94
N TYR A 187 -12.74 -14.16 19.79
CA TYR A 187 -13.52 -13.48 20.82
C TYR A 187 -14.89 -13.08 20.30
N THR A 188 -15.85 -12.97 21.22
CA THR A 188 -17.18 -12.43 20.94
C THR A 188 -17.54 -11.35 21.97
N PRO A 189 -18.30 -10.30 21.57
CA PRO A 189 -18.90 -9.39 22.53
C PRO A 189 -19.87 -10.15 23.45
N LYS A 190 -19.91 -9.78 24.73
CA LYS A 190 -20.90 -10.30 25.68
C LYS A 190 -22.31 -9.84 25.31
N LYS A 191 -23.31 -10.62 25.70
CA LYS A 191 -24.72 -10.33 25.38
C LYS A 191 -25.15 -8.95 25.91
N GLY A 192 -25.71 -8.12 25.04
CA GLY A 192 -26.23 -6.80 25.38
C GLY A 192 -25.18 -5.68 25.41
N VAL A 193 -23.91 -5.98 25.16
CA VAL A 193 -22.85 -4.97 25.06
C VAL A 193 -22.92 -4.26 23.71
N VAL A 194 -22.89 -2.93 23.74
CA VAL A 194 -22.74 -2.08 22.56
C VAL A 194 -21.35 -1.48 22.57
N GLY A 195 -20.52 -1.85 21.60
CA GLY A 195 -19.15 -1.34 21.48
C GLY A 195 -19.08 0.05 20.86
N THR A 196 -17.89 0.65 20.85
CA THR A 196 -17.62 1.95 20.24
C THR A 196 -17.43 1.80 18.71
N PRO A 197 -18.29 2.40 17.88
CA PRO A 197 -18.12 2.34 16.43
C PRO A 197 -17.01 3.29 15.95
N ILE A 198 -16.04 2.74 15.21
CA ILE A 198 -14.93 3.47 14.60
C ILE A 198 -14.89 3.13 13.11
N GLU A 199 -15.61 3.93 12.32
CA GLU A 199 -15.63 3.77 10.87
C GLU A 199 -14.43 4.46 10.21
N ILE A 200 -13.50 3.68 9.67
CA ILE A 200 -12.28 4.18 9.01
C ILE A 200 -12.39 4.12 7.48
N LEU A 201 -11.82 5.10 6.80
CA LEU A 201 -11.66 5.09 5.34
C LEU A 201 -10.64 4.03 4.93
N LYS A 202 -11.03 3.13 4.02
CA LYS A 202 -10.19 2.08 3.44
C LYS A 202 -9.23 2.66 2.42
N SER A 203 -8.00 2.89 2.83
CA SER A 203 -6.95 3.29 1.89
C SER A 203 -6.41 2.11 1.06
N GLY A 204 -6.65 0.86 1.47
CA GLY A 204 -6.06 -0.31 0.80
C GLY A 204 -4.62 -0.59 1.26
N GLU A 205 -4.08 -1.73 0.83
CA GLU A 205 -2.82 -2.25 1.34
C GLU A 205 -1.65 -1.97 0.39
N LYS A 206 -1.94 -1.90 -0.92
CA LYS A 206 -0.96 -1.59 -1.97
C LYS A 206 -1.06 -0.14 -2.45
N GLN A 207 0.04 0.45 -2.95
CA GLN A 207 0.03 1.85 -3.42
C GLN A 207 -1.03 2.16 -4.49
N LYS A 208 -1.24 1.22 -5.43
CA LYS A 208 -2.25 1.35 -6.49
C LYS A 208 -3.67 1.39 -5.92
N GLU A 209 -3.91 0.66 -4.82
CA GLU A 209 -5.19 0.66 -4.11
C GLU A 209 -5.41 1.99 -3.37
N ILE A 210 -4.38 2.53 -2.71
CA ILE A 210 -4.45 3.88 -2.07
C ILE A 210 -4.84 4.94 -3.08
N ALA A 211 -4.14 4.99 -4.20
CA ALA A 211 -4.47 5.93 -5.25
C ALA A 211 -5.89 5.72 -5.81
N LYS A 212 -6.36 4.46 -5.89
CA LYS A 212 -7.70 4.12 -6.38
C LYS A 212 -8.78 4.53 -5.36
N ASN A 213 -8.64 4.14 -4.11
CA ASN A 213 -9.62 4.34 -3.06
C ASN A 213 -9.73 5.80 -2.65
N LEU A 214 -8.60 6.52 -2.54
CA LEU A 214 -8.64 7.96 -2.27
C LEU A 214 -9.28 8.73 -3.43
N LYS A 215 -9.05 8.32 -4.70
CA LYS A 215 -9.78 8.91 -5.84
C LYS A 215 -11.27 8.59 -5.81
N ALA A 216 -11.65 7.37 -5.44
CA ALA A 216 -13.06 6.98 -5.30
C ALA A 216 -13.74 7.81 -4.20
N PHE A 217 -13.07 7.99 -3.05
CA PHE A 217 -13.49 8.89 -1.99
C PHE A 217 -13.67 10.33 -2.49
N CYS A 218 -12.72 10.85 -3.27
CA CYS A 218 -12.84 12.18 -3.87
C CYS A 218 -14.03 12.31 -4.83
N ALA A 219 -14.35 11.24 -5.57
CA ALA A 219 -15.35 11.25 -6.63
C ALA A 219 -16.79 11.11 -6.12
N GLN A 220 -17.01 10.40 -5.02
CA GLN A 220 -18.36 10.16 -4.49
C GLN A 220 -19.13 11.43 -4.16
N THR A 221 -18.42 12.47 -3.72
CA THR A 221 -19.04 13.73 -3.29
C THR A 221 -19.03 14.81 -4.36
N ASN A 222 -18.34 14.62 -5.50
CA ASN A 222 -18.45 15.53 -6.67
C ASN A 222 -19.79 15.39 -7.41
N ARG A 223 -20.60 14.37 -7.11
CA ARG A 223 -21.99 14.26 -7.61
C ARG A 223 -22.97 15.21 -6.90
N GLY A 224 -22.55 15.85 -5.81
CA GLY A 224 -23.37 16.83 -5.07
C GLY A 224 -23.23 18.28 -5.53
N THR A 225 -22.26 18.60 -6.41
CA THR A 225 -21.99 19.98 -6.86
C THR A 225 -22.32 20.25 -8.32
N THR A 226 -22.86 19.29 -9.08
CA THR A 226 -23.49 19.58 -10.37
C THR A 226 -24.94 19.97 -10.15
N ASN A 227 -25.16 21.21 -9.66
CA ASN A 227 -26.34 22.07 -9.88
C ASN A 227 -26.31 23.24 -8.88
N ALA A 228 -25.48 24.25 -9.14
CA ALA A 228 -25.75 25.61 -8.67
C ALA A 228 -24.98 26.59 -9.54
N ALA A 229 -25.69 27.15 -10.51
CA ALA A 229 -25.29 28.41 -11.11
C ALA A 229 -25.41 29.54 -10.07
N SER A 230 -24.52 30.53 -10.22
CA SER A 230 -24.61 31.91 -9.73
C SER A 230 -24.27 32.23 -8.27
N GLY A 231 -23.54 33.34 -8.11
CA GLY A 231 -23.65 34.24 -6.95
C GLY A 231 -22.53 34.15 -5.94
N GLY A 232 -21.61 35.13 -5.96
CA GLY A 232 -20.62 35.32 -4.91
C GLY A 232 -21.23 35.76 -3.58
N GLY A 233 -20.52 35.46 -2.49
CA GLY A 233 -20.82 35.97 -1.15
C GLY A 233 -20.11 35.16 -0.07
N SER A 234 -19.22 35.81 0.67
CA SER A 234 -18.61 35.29 1.91
C SER A 234 -19.68 34.92 2.93
N GLY A 235 -19.53 33.75 3.55
CA GLY A 235 -20.30 33.34 4.72
C GLY A 235 -19.85 31.97 5.21
N VAL A 236 -19.28 31.93 6.42
CA VAL A 236 -18.97 30.71 7.16
C VAL A 236 -20.25 29.92 7.46
N ALA A 237 -20.27 28.62 7.15
CA ALA A 237 -21.20 27.68 7.76
C ALA A 237 -20.63 26.26 7.75
N GLY A 238 -20.41 25.72 8.95
CA GLY A 238 -20.25 24.29 9.14
C GLY A 238 -21.53 23.57 8.73
N GLY A 239 -21.40 22.69 7.75
CA GLY A 239 -22.46 21.80 7.30
C GLY A 239 -21.84 20.47 6.96
N VAL A 240 -22.09 19.46 7.80
CA VAL A 240 -21.74 18.07 7.52
C VAL A 240 -22.69 17.60 6.43
N ALA A 241 -22.26 17.68 5.17
CA ALA A 241 -23.01 17.17 4.04
C ALA A 241 -22.94 15.64 4.04
N GLY A 242 -23.97 15.00 4.59
CA GLY A 242 -24.23 13.57 4.46
C GLY A 242 -24.59 13.21 3.02
N GLY A 243 -23.57 13.07 2.18
CA GLY A 243 -23.71 12.39 0.89
C GLY A 243 -23.69 10.89 1.08
N ASN A 244 -24.55 10.17 0.35
CA ASN A 244 -24.63 8.71 0.35
C ASN A 244 -23.28 8.12 -0.10
N SER A 245 -22.43 7.78 0.87
CA SER A 245 -21.08 7.30 0.64
C SER A 245 -21.14 5.82 0.29
N ASP A 246 -20.29 5.37 -0.64
CA ASP A 246 -20.23 3.95 -0.98
C ASP A 246 -19.66 3.22 0.24
N SER A 247 -20.50 2.42 0.90
CA SER A 247 -20.13 1.65 2.09
C SER A 247 -18.93 0.73 1.86
N SER A 248 -18.55 0.44 0.60
CA SER A 248 -17.36 -0.33 0.26
C SER A 248 -16.04 0.40 0.54
N LEU A 249 -16.06 1.74 0.66
CA LEU A 249 -14.88 2.54 0.98
C LEU A 249 -14.56 2.62 2.47
N TYR A 250 -15.39 2.05 3.34
CA TYR A 250 -15.25 2.21 4.79
C TYR A 250 -15.22 0.86 5.50
N ASP A 251 -14.30 0.72 6.47
CA ASP A 251 -14.24 -0.41 7.40
C ASP A 251 -14.92 0.01 8.71
N PRO A 252 -16.12 -0.51 9.03
CA PRO A 252 -16.83 -0.18 10.26
C PRO A 252 -16.32 -1.05 11.43
N TRP A 253 -15.19 -0.66 12.02
CA TRP A 253 -14.69 -1.36 13.20
C TRP A 253 -15.56 -1.06 14.42
N ILE A 254 -15.72 -2.05 15.30
CA ILE A 254 -16.36 -1.86 16.61
C ILE A 254 -15.35 -2.30 17.66
N CYS A 255 -15.04 -1.39 18.59
CA CYS A 255 -14.09 -1.64 19.66
C CYS A 255 -14.80 -1.80 21.00
N TYR A 256 -14.31 -2.73 21.81
CA TYR A 256 -14.87 -3.16 23.09
C TYR A 256 -13.78 -3.15 24.14
N LYS A 257 -14.14 -2.87 25.39
CA LYS A 257 -13.23 -3.05 26.53
C LYS A 257 -12.90 -4.52 26.73
N HIS A 258 -11.82 -4.78 27.46
CA HIS A 258 -11.40 -6.14 27.79
C HIS A 258 -12.48 -6.96 28.53
N ASP A 259 -13.25 -6.34 29.41
CA ASP A 259 -14.32 -6.95 30.21
C ASP A 259 -15.67 -7.04 29.48
N GLU A 260 -15.75 -6.49 28.27
CA GLU A 260 -16.93 -6.47 27.40
C GLU A 260 -16.92 -7.62 26.37
N VAL A 261 -15.82 -8.36 26.27
CA VAL A 261 -15.64 -9.51 25.36
C VAL A 261 -15.34 -10.79 26.13
N GLU A 262 -15.55 -11.93 25.49
CA GLU A 262 -15.21 -13.25 26.02
C GLU A 262 -14.58 -14.13 24.95
N LYS A 263 -13.60 -14.96 25.36
CA LYS A 263 -12.94 -15.93 24.47
C LYS A 263 -13.94 -17.03 24.11
N VAL A 264 -14.04 -17.35 22.82
CA VAL A 264 -14.87 -18.45 22.35
C VAL A 264 -14.17 -19.76 22.73
N LYS A 265 -14.73 -20.52 23.66
CA LYS A 265 -14.22 -21.83 24.07
C LYS A 265 -14.75 -22.93 23.14
N ARG A 266 -13.90 -23.89 22.78
CA ARG A 266 -14.30 -25.14 22.13
C ARG A 266 -13.91 -26.34 22.98
N GLU A 267 -14.72 -27.37 22.94
CA GLU A 267 -14.41 -28.68 23.52
C GLU A 267 -13.33 -29.36 22.68
N GLY A 268 -12.21 -29.76 23.30
CA GLY A 268 -11.16 -30.57 22.67
C GLY A 268 -10.01 -29.81 21.97
N GLU A 269 -9.95 -28.48 22.03
CA GLU A 269 -8.78 -27.72 21.56
C GLU A 269 -7.73 -27.63 22.69
N GLU A 270 -6.57 -28.27 22.50
CA GLU A 270 -5.37 -27.94 23.25
C GLU A 270 -4.97 -26.51 22.89
N GLU A 271 -4.73 -25.65 23.89
CA GLU A 271 -4.19 -24.32 23.64
C GLU A 271 -2.87 -24.48 22.88
N ASP A 272 -2.75 -23.90 21.68
CA ASP A 272 -1.45 -23.81 21.05
C ASP A 272 -0.54 -23.08 22.04
N GLU A 273 0.58 -23.70 22.43
CA GLU A 273 1.53 -23.14 23.40
C GLU A 273 2.03 -21.73 22.97
N ASP A 274 1.97 -21.44 21.66
CA ASP A 274 2.26 -20.15 21.04
C ASP A 274 1.09 -19.13 21.05
N GLU A 275 -0.14 -19.54 21.39
CA GLU A 275 -1.38 -18.76 21.37
C GLU A 275 -2.01 -18.54 22.76
N VAL A 276 -1.28 -18.82 23.84
CA VAL A 276 -1.74 -18.54 25.22
C VAL A 276 -1.84 -17.01 25.41
N GLU A 277 -2.96 -16.44 24.98
CA GLU A 277 -3.32 -15.06 25.26
C GLU A 277 -4.02 -15.02 26.60
N ASP A 278 -3.24 -14.67 27.62
CA ASP A 278 -3.71 -14.31 28.95
C ASP A 278 -4.73 -13.15 28.83
N ASP A 279 -5.86 -13.24 29.54
CA ASP A 279 -6.86 -12.17 29.63
C ASP A 279 -6.23 -10.83 30.10
N GLY A 280 -5.11 -10.89 30.82
CA GLY A 280 -4.29 -9.72 31.17
C GLY A 280 -3.75 -8.94 29.95
N LYS A 281 -3.54 -9.60 28.81
CA LYS A 281 -3.07 -9.00 27.57
C LYS A 281 -4.13 -8.10 26.92
N LEU A 282 -5.41 -8.49 26.92
CA LEU A 282 -6.49 -7.64 26.39
C LEU A 282 -6.68 -6.37 27.23
N LYS A 283 -6.60 -6.52 28.56
CA LYS A 283 -6.66 -5.37 29.47
C LYS A 283 -5.52 -4.38 29.20
N GLY A 284 -4.28 -4.87 29.16
CA GLY A 284 -3.10 -4.04 28.87
C GLY A 284 -3.07 -3.47 27.45
N ALA A 285 -3.74 -4.12 26.49
CA ALA A 285 -3.82 -3.68 25.11
C ALA A 285 -5.02 -2.75 24.80
N GLY A 286 -5.80 -2.38 25.81
CA GLY A 286 -6.88 -1.42 25.70
C GLY A 286 -8.20 -1.98 25.15
N GLY A 287 -8.37 -3.31 25.17
CA GLY A 287 -9.56 -3.98 24.65
C GLY A 287 -9.37 -4.60 23.25
N LEU A 288 -10.48 -4.85 22.57
CA LEU A 288 -10.53 -5.57 21.29
C LEU A 288 -11.38 -4.83 20.27
N CYS A 289 -10.88 -4.71 19.04
CA CYS A 289 -11.62 -4.20 17.89
C CYS A 289 -11.94 -5.32 16.91
N ILE A 290 -13.20 -5.37 16.47
CA ILE A 290 -13.74 -6.39 15.57
C ILE A 290 -14.23 -5.70 14.29
N LEU A 291 -13.93 -6.29 13.13
CA LEU A 291 -14.43 -5.90 11.82
C LEU A 291 -15.13 -7.08 11.18
N GLU A 292 -16.41 -6.93 10.86
CA GLU A 292 -17.14 -7.94 10.09
C GLU A 292 -16.61 -8.05 8.66
N ASN A 293 -16.34 -9.28 8.21
CA ASN A 293 -15.90 -9.53 6.84
C ASN A 293 -17.10 -9.66 5.90
N LYS A 294 -17.47 -8.54 5.27
CA LYS A 294 -18.55 -8.47 4.26
C LYS A 294 -18.30 -9.32 3.00
N ASN A 295 -17.08 -9.79 2.77
CA ASN A 295 -16.73 -10.59 1.59
C ASN A 295 -17.01 -12.10 1.78
N LYS A 296 -17.38 -12.54 2.98
CA LYS A 296 -17.74 -13.95 3.22
C LYS A 296 -19.02 -14.29 2.46
N LYS A 297 -18.90 -15.00 1.33
CA LYS A 297 -20.05 -15.51 0.57
C LYS A 297 -20.77 -16.59 1.39
N ASN A 298 -22.07 -16.38 1.64
CA ASN A 298 -23.00 -17.36 2.20
C ASN A 298 -23.51 -18.32 1.11
N GLU A 299 -22.64 -18.95 0.34
CA GLU A 299 -23.07 -19.90 -0.70
C GLU A 299 -22.44 -21.27 -0.44
N SER A 300 -23.31 -22.24 -0.15
CA SER A 300 -23.05 -23.66 -0.01
C SER A 300 -22.67 -24.29 -1.36
N GLY A 301 -21.54 -23.87 -1.91
CA GLY A 301 -20.91 -24.48 -3.08
C GLY A 301 -19.51 -24.94 -2.68
N ASN A 302 -19.13 -26.16 -3.07
CA ASN A 302 -17.98 -26.92 -2.57
C ASN A 302 -16.56 -26.30 -2.74
N ASN A 303 -16.43 -24.99 -2.96
CA ASN A 303 -15.17 -24.23 -2.91
C ASN A 303 -15.26 -22.96 -2.01
N SER A 304 -16.28 -22.83 -1.16
CA SER A 304 -16.41 -21.71 -0.20
C SER A 304 -15.79 -22.04 1.16
N SER A 305 -14.47 -21.95 1.33
CA SER A 305 -13.90 -22.11 2.67
C SER A 305 -12.48 -21.57 2.70
N ASN A 306 -12.24 -20.41 3.34
CA ASN A 306 -10.96 -20.06 4.00
C ASN A 306 -10.91 -18.61 4.56
N GLU A 307 -11.75 -17.66 4.13
CA GLU A 307 -11.72 -16.29 4.69
C GLU A 307 -12.46 -16.18 6.03
N PRO A 308 -11.88 -15.50 7.05
CA PRO A 308 -12.49 -15.35 8.36
C PRO A 308 -13.83 -14.61 8.30
N ALA A 309 -14.75 -14.96 9.20
CA ALA A 309 -16.03 -14.23 9.33
C ALA A 309 -15.82 -12.79 9.82
N GLU A 310 -14.81 -12.60 10.67
CA GLU A 310 -14.49 -11.33 11.30
C GLU A 310 -12.97 -11.20 11.40
N PHE A 311 -12.47 -9.98 11.31
CA PHE A 311 -11.09 -9.66 11.65
C PHE A 311 -11.04 -9.05 13.04
N GLN A 312 -10.08 -9.46 13.85
CA GLN A 312 -9.91 -9.05 15.23
C GLN A 312 -8.49 -8.52 15.45
N LYS A 313 -8.40 -7.43 16.22
CA LYS A 313 -7.17 -6.81 16.68
C LYS A 313 -7.38 -6.35 18.11
N THR A 314 -6.36 -6.36 18.93
CA THR A 314 -6.40 -5.55 20.16
C THR A 314 -6.54 -4.06 19.81
N PHE A 315 -7.03 -3.25 20.74
CA PHE A 315 -7.17 -1.82 20.48
C PHE A 315 -5.82 -1.15 20.16
N ASN A 316 -4.75 -1.50 20.88
CA ASN A 316 -3.40 -0.99 20.57
C ASN A 316 -2.95 -1.35 19.15
N GLU A 317 -3.17 -2.59 18.70
CA GLU A 317 -2.87 -3.00 17.33
C GLU A 317 -3.73 -2.23 16.31
N PHE A 318 -5.02 -2.04 16.59
CA PHE A 318 -5.91 -1.21 15.77
C PHE A 318 -5.43 0.24 15.68
N PHE A 319 -4.96 0.82 16.78
CA PHE A 319 -4.40 2.17 16.82
C PHE A 319 -3.17 2.30 15.91
N TYR A 320 -2.19 1.39 16.03
CA TYR A 320 -1.01 1.42 15.17
C TYR A 320 -1.33 1.13 13.70
N PHE A 321 -2.29 0.25 13.45
CA PHE A 321 -2.84 0.00 12.13
C PHE A 321 -3.43 1.27 11.49
N TRP A 322 -4.20 2.04 12.27
CA TRP A 322 -4.75 3.31 11.81
C TRP A 322 -3.65 4.34 11.53
N ILE A 323 -2.67 4.48 12.43
CA ILE A 323 -1.52 5.38 12.26
C ILE A 323 -0.72 5.03 11.00
N GLY A 324 -0.41 3.75 10.78
CA GLY A 324 0.31 3.29 9.60
C GLY A 324 -0.42 3.70 8.31
N ARG A 325 -1.74 3.54 8.25
CA ARG A 325 -2.54 3.96 7.10
C ARG A 325 -2.61 5.48 6.94
N PHE A 326 -2.77 6.21 8.05
CA PHE A 326 -2.75 7.67 8.05
C PHE A 326 -1.45 8.24 7.48
N LEU A 327 -0.29 7.70 7.92
CA LEU A 327 1.02 8.12 7.41
C LEU A 327 1.18 7.82 5.92
N ASN A 328 0.71 6.66 5.49
CA ASN A 328 0.79 6.27 4.10
C ASN A 328 -0.09 7.11 3.16
N ASP A 329 -1.31 7.42 3.59
CA ASP A 329 -2.18 8.36 2.89
C ASP A 329 -1.54 9.75 2.83
N SER A 330 -0.92 10.18 3.93
CA SER A 330 -0.20 11.46 4.01
C SER A 330 0.95 11.52 2.99
N MET A 331 1.66 10.42 2.77
CA MET A 331 2.69 10.34 1.73
C MET A 331 2.10 10.45 0.31
N TYR A 332 0.94 9.82 0.05
CA TYR A 332 0.22 9.98 -1.21
C TYR A 332 -0.18 11.44 -1.43
N TRP A 333 -0.80 12.06 -0.42
CA TRP A 333 -1.26 13.45 -0.48
C TRP A 333 -0.11 14.43 -0.62
N ARG A 334 1.01 14.20 0.08
CA ARG A 334 2.25 14.95 -0.14
C ARG A 334 2.69 14.87 -1.59
N GLY A 335 2.62 13.71 -2.23
CA GLY A 335 2.94 13.58 -3.66
C GLY A 335 1.98 14.35 -4.60
N LYS A 336 0.74 14.57 -4.18
CA LYS A 336 -0.31 15.24 -4.98
C LYS A 336 -0.31 16.75 -4.78
N VAL A 337 -0.51 17.18 -3.54
CA VAL A 337 -0.74 18.58 -3.16
C VAL A 337 0.58 19.37 -3.11
N ASN A 338 1.73 18.73 -2.89
CA ASN A 338 3.02 19.45 -2.88
C ASN A 338 3.34 20.09 -4.24
N SER A 339 2.78 19.57 -5.35
CA SER A 339 2.89 20.23 -6.66
C SER A 339 2.05 21.50 -6.78
N CYS A 340 1.09 21.71 -5.88
CA CYS A 340 0.22 22.88 -5.82
C CYS A 340 0.73 23.95 -4.86
N ILE A 341 1.55 23.54 -3.88
CA ILE A 341 2.18 24.43 -2.91
C ILE A 341 3.49 24.96 -3.51
N SER A 342 3.58 26.27 -3.73
CA SER A 342 4.83 26.93 -4.14
C SER A 342 5.34 27.84 -3.03
N ASN A 343 6.62 27.70 -2.65
CA ASN A 343 7.28 28.64 -1.75
C ASN A 343 7.62 29.92 -2.54
N GLY A 344 6.77 30.94 -2.43
CA GLY A 344 6.95 32.26 -3.04
C GLY A 344 5.72 33.15 -2.85
N THR A 345 5.87 34.46 -3.02
CA THR A 345 4.82 35.47 -2.78
C THR A 345 3.65 35.41 -3.78
N THR A 346 3.79 34.71 -4.90
CA THR A 346 2.73 34.56 -5.92
C THR A 346 2.49 33.09 -6.23
N MET A 347 1.34 32.58 -5.78
CA MET A 347 0.89 31.22 -6.09
C MET A 347 0.33 31.19 -7.51
N LYS A 348 0.99 30.49 -8.44
CA LYS A 348 0.48 30.31 -9.80
C LYS A 348 -0.64 29.28 -9.78
N CYS A 349 -1.83 29.64 -10.27
CA CYS A 349 -2.92 28.69 -10.48
C CYS A 349 -2.47 27.58 -11.45
N ARG A 350 -2.48 26.34 -10.98
CA ARG A 350 -2.20 25.15 -11.78
C ARG A 350 -3.50 24.37 -11.97
N ASN A 351 -3.73 23.89 -13.19
CA ASN A 351 -4.92 23.10 -13.50
C ASN A 351 -4.99 21.85 -12.61
N GLY A 352 -6.15 21.64 -11.97
CA GLY A 352 -6.41 20.49 -11.10
C GLY A 352 -6.06 20.70 -9.62
N CYS A 353 -5.35 21.78 -9.25
CA CYS A 353 -4.96 21.99 -7.86
C CYS A 353 -6.13 22.26 -6.92
N ASN A 354 -7.16 22.99 -7.35
CA ASN A 354 -8.36 23.19 -6.54
C ASN A 354 -9.01 21.83 -6.20
N ASN A 355 -9.21 20.98 -7.20
CA ASN A 355 -9.80 19.65 -6.98
C ASN A 355 -8.97 18.77 -6.03
N ASP A 356 -7.64 18.78 -6.19
CA ASP A 356 -6.73 18.01 -5.34
C ASP A 356 -6.69 18.57 -3.89
N CYS A 357 -6.66 19.88 -3.72
CA CYS A 357 -6.69 20.55 -2.41
C CYS A 357 -8.04 20.36 -1.70
N ASP A 358 -9.15 20.56 -2.40
CA ASP A 358 -10.50 20.38 -1.86
C ASP A 358 -10.71 18.94 -1.40
N CYS A 359 -10.24 17.96 -2.19
CA CYS A 359 -10.32 16.57 -1.75
C CYS A 359 -9.38 16.27 -0.56
N PHE A 360 -8.19 16.87 -0.54
CA PHE A 360 -7.29 16.72 0.61
C PHE A 360 -7.92 17.27 1.89
N GLU A 361 -8.56 18.44 1.84
CA GLU A 361 -9.29 19.02 2.98
C GLU A 361 -10.40 18.09 3.47
N ARG A 362 -11.19 17.53 2.55
CA ARG A 362 -12.23 16.53 2.89
C ARG A 362 -11.63 15.29 3.55
N TRP A 363 -10.51 14.78 3.03
CA TRP A 363 -9.82 13.65 3.62
C TRP A 363 -9.34 13.96 5.04
N ILE A 364 -8.77 15.16 5.28
CA ILE A 364 -8.42 15.64 6.62
C ILE A 364 -9.65 15.68 7.54
N GLY A 365 -10.78 16.17 7.05
CA GLY A 365 -12.06 16.16 7.77
C GLY A 365 -12.45 14.76 8.23
N LYS A 366 -12.43 13.77 7.32
CA LYS A 366 -12.71 12.36 7.67
C LYS A 366 -11.71 11.82 8.70
N LYS A 367 -10.41 12.11 8.56
CA LYS A 367 -9.39 11.67 9.54
C LYS A 367 -9.56 12.31 10.92
N LYS A 368 -10.04 13.55 11.02
CA LYS A 368 -10.41 14.17 12.30
C LYS A 368 -11.59 13.47 12.97
N THR A 369 -12.59 13.04 12.20
CA THR A 369 -13.72 12.25 12.71
C THR A 369 -13.25 10.88 13.21
N GLU A 370 -12.48 10.15 12.41
CA GLU A 370 -11.89 8.87 12.81
C GLU A 370 -11.08 8.99 14.11
N TRP A 371 -10.20 10.00 14.18
CA TRP A 371 -9.38 10.27 15.36
C TRP A 371 -10.19 10.61 16.61
N THR A 372 -11.32 11.30 16.46
CA THR A 372 -12.21 11.62 17.58
C THR A 372 -12.78 10.36 18.20
N ASN A 373 -13.30 9.43 17.40
CA ASN A 373 -13.85 8.17 17.88
C ASN A 373 -12.76 7.26 18.49
N ILE A 374 -11.55 7.27 17.92
CA ILE A 374 -10.40 6.56 18.48
C ILE A 374 -10.07 7.08 19.88
N LYS A 375 -10.01 8.41 20.05
CA LYS A 375 -9.77 9.03 21.36
C LYS A 375 -10.89 8.73 22.35
N GLU A 376 -12.13 8.70 21.89
CA GLU A 376 -13.28 8.36 22.74
C GLU A 376 -13.11 6.96 23.32
N HIS A 377 -12.82 5.96 22.48
CA HIS A 377 -12.57 4.60 22.95
C HIS A 377 -11.31 4.52 23.84
N PHE A 378 -10.22 5.20 23.47
CA PHE A 378 -8.99 5.23 24.27
C PHE A 378 -9.22 5.72 25.70
N LYS A 379 -10.10 6.73 25.89
CA LYS A 379 -10.46 7.24 27.22
C LYS A 379 -11.25 6.26 28.07
N THR A 380 -11.78 5.19 27.48
CA THR A 380 -12.51 4.15 28.22
C THR A 380 -11.59 3.13 28.90
N GLN A 381 -10.28 3.19 28.60
CA GLN A 381 -9.28 2.31 29.19
C GLN A 381 -8.94 2.72 30.62
N ASP A 382 -8.80 1.72 31.48
CA ASP A 382 -8.31 1.90 32.85
C ASP A 382 -6.79 1.78 32.88
N PHE A 383 -6.11 2.92 32.99
CA PHE A 383 -4.64 3.00 33.07
C PHE A 383 -4.09 2.72 34.48
N GLY A 384 -4.96 2.38 35.45
CA GLY A 384 -4.61 2.25 36.85
C GLY A 384 -4.32 3.60 37.51
N SER A 385 -4.40 3.65 38.84
CA SER A 385 -4.05 4.84 39.61
C SER A 385 -2.54 5.08 39.60
N GLY A 386 -2.02 5.93 38.71
CA GLY A 386 -0.81 6.75 38.87
C GLY A 386 0.48 6.12 39.42
N GLY A 387 0.64 4.80 39.37
CA GLY A 387 1.72 4.09 40.07
C GLY A 387 1.93 2.68 39.52
N GLY A 388 2.17 2.56 38.21
CA GLY A 388 2.50 1.27 37.60
C GLY A 388 2.59 1.29 36.08
N ILE A 389 3.80 1.00 35.58
CA ILE A 389 4.24 0.61 34.23
C ILE A 389 4.00 1.60 33.07
N LEU A 390 2.82 2.21 32.89
CA LEU A 390 2.59 3.12 31.74
C LEU A 390 3.08 4.56 31.97
N GLY A 391 3.21 4.99 33.23
CA GLY A 391 3.69 6.33 33.57
C GLY A 391 5.15 6.61 33.18
N SER A 392 5.95 5.57 32.93
CA SER A 392 7.36 5.74 32.49
C SER A 392 7.51 5.74 30.96
N PHE A 393 6.58 5.11 30.22
CA PHE A 393 6.65 4.99 28.75
C PHE A 393 5.95 6.12 27.99
N MET A 394 5.03 6.87 28.62
CA MET A 394 4.36 8.02 28.01
C MET A 394 4.91 9.39 28.47
N SER A 395 6.00 9.40 29.23
CA SER A 395 6.76 10.62 29.53
C SER A 395 7.34 11.16 28.22
N SER A 396 6.69 12.19 27.67
CA SER A 396 7.28 13.01 26.60
C SER A 396 8.68 13.45 27.06
N PRO A 397 9.75 13.26 26.27
CA PRO A 397 11.03 13.89 26.57
C PRO A 397 10.78 15.40 26.46
N SER A 398 10.66 16.05 27.61
CA SER A 398 10.64 17.49 27.71
C SER A 398 11.97 18.02 27.19
N ASN A 399 11.91 18.82 26.13
CA ASN A 399 12.85 19.90 25.84
C ASN A 399 12.06 21.12 25.39
#